data_AF-A0A6B3LJI5-F1
#
_entry.id   AF-A0A6B3LJI5-F1
#
_cell.length_a   1.000
_cell.length_b   1.000
_cell.length_c   1.000
_cell.angle_alpha   90.00
_cell.angle_beta   90.00
_cell.angle_gamma   90.00
#
_symmetry.space_group_name_H-M   'P 1'
#
loop_
_entity.id
_entity.type
_entity.pdbx_description
1 polymer ?
#
loop_
_entity_poly.entity_id
_entity_poly.type
_entity_poly.pdbx_seq_one_letter_code
_entity_poly.pdbx_strand_id
1 'polypeptide(L)'
;MSAVEVRKAVSSALLNGDEWPPSLPEFVGLGQNIDIDFDEAFKRMIRGRPQGDIEYWATQEVGFECRRYLTNEKARAKYRKALKKYSDKAKAGSLPIRNLIQLADKSNLVPVEKLDRPDPSQFNQHSVFARIAALGKRA
;
A
#
# COMPACT_ATOMS: atom_id res chain seq x y z
N MET A 1 14.88 14.31 -7.83
CA MET A 1 13.72 15.18 -8.16
C MET A 1 13.30 14.90 -9.59
N SER A 2 12.03 14.60 -9.81
CA SER A 2 11.46 14.40 -11.14
C SER A 2 11.15 15.74 -11.82
N ALA A 3 11.11 15.76 -13.15
CA ALA A 3 10.77 16.99 -13.90
C ALA A 3 9.38 17.56 -13.54
N VAL A 4 8.48 16.73 -13.01
CA VAL A 4 7.16 17.16 -12.53
C VAL A 4 7.28 17.97 -11.24
N GLU A 5 8.13 17.53 -10.31
CA GLU A 5 8.39 18.23 -9.04
C GLU A 5 9.06 19.59 -9.29
N VAL A 6 10.00 19.65 -10.24
CA VAL A 6 10.65 20.91 -10.65
C VAL A 6 9.63 21.90 -11.21
N ARG A 7 8.74 21.48 -12.12
CA ARG A 7 7.71 22.35 -12.68
C ARG A 7 6.74 22.89 -11.63
N LYS A 8 6.37 22.05 -10.65
CA LYS A 8 5.51 22.46 -9.53
C LYS A 8 6.21 23.50 -8.64
N ALA A 9 7.48 23.27 -8.27
CA ALA A 9 8.25 24.20 -7.46
C ALA A 9 8.41 25.58 -8.14
N VAL A 10 8.69 25.57 -9.45
CA VAL A 10 8.77 26.80 -10.26
C VAL A 10 7.41 27.52 -10.28
N SER A 11 6.32 26.79 -10.52
CA SER A 11 4.98 27.39 -10.58
C SER A 11 4.54 28.00 -9.25
N SER A 12 4.84 27.35 -8.12
CA SER A 12 4.50 27.90 -6.79
C SER A 12 5.31 29.14 -6.44
N ALA A 13 6.60 29.16 -6.79
CA ALA A 13 7.46 30.33 -6.56
C ALA A 13 7.00 31.54 -7.39
N LEU A 14 6.61 31.31 -8.66
CA LEU A 14 6.08 32.37 -9.53
C LEU A 14 4.72 32.91 -9.07
N LEU A 15 3.88 32.07 -8.48
CA LEU A 15 2.55 32.47 -7.99
C LEU A 15 2.58 33.28 -6.70
N ASN A 16 3.56 33.02 -5.83
CA ASN A 16 3.68 33.70 -4.54
C ASN A 16 4.35 35.08 -4.62
N GLY A 17 4.97 35.42 -5.76
CA GLY A 17 5.57 36.74 -6.00
C GLY A 17 6.83 37.02 -5.18
N ASP A 18 7.40 36.00 -4.54
CA ASP A 18 8.65 36.11 -3.77
C ASP A 18 9.88 36.27 -4.69
N GLU A 19 10.95 36.85 -4.13
CA GLU A 19 12.20 37.14 -4.81
C GLU A 19 12.81 35.87 -5.43
N TRP A 20 12.80 35.82 -6.77
CA TRP A 20 13.33 34.70 -7.53
C TRP A 20 14.85 34.80 -7.66
N PRO A 21 15.64 33.72 -7.44
CA PRO A 21 15.22 32.38 -7.05
C PRO A 21 15.26 32.13 -5.52
N PRO A 22 14.34 31.31 -4.97
CA PRO A 22 14.43 30.83 -3.59
C PRO A 22 15.72 30.05 -3.35
N SER A 23 16.16 29.93 -2.10
CA SER A 23 17.32 29.10 -1.77
C SER A 23 17.08 27.64 -2.19
N LEU A 24 18.13 26.90 -2.55
CA LEU A 24 18.00 25.50 -2.97
C LEU A 24 17.18 24.63 -1.99
N PRO A 25 17.34 24.76 -0.65
CA PRO A 25 16.49 24.05 0.31
C PRO A 25 15.00 24.44 0.23
N GLU A 26 14.69 25.72 0.07
CA GLU A 26 13.31 26.21 -0.08
C GLU A 26 12.69 25.74 -1.39
N PHE A 27 13.45 25.78 -2.48
CA PHE A 27 13.03 25.27 -3.78
C PHE A 27 12.69 23.77 -3.74
N VAL A 28 13.53 22.98 -3.06
CA VAL A 28 13.28 21.55 -2.83
C VAL A 28 12.02 21.35 -1.99
N GLY A 29 11.83 22.16 -0.94
CA GLY A 29 10.63 22.13 -0.10
C GLY A 29 9.33 22.43 -0.85
N LEU A 30 9.37 23.37 -1.79
CA LEU A 30 8.23 23.68 -2.67
C LEU A 30 7.87 22.50 -3.59
N GLY A 31 8.86 21.78 -4.12
CA GLY A 31 8.65 20.59 -4.95
C GLY A 31 8.20 19.34 -4.18
N GLN A 32 8.49 19.27 -2.87
CA GLN A 32 8.12 18.18 -1.98
C GLN A 32 6.68 18.27 -1.43
N ASN A 33 5.93 19.31 -1.79
CA ASN A 33 4.49 19.29 -1.60
C ASN A 33 3.90 18.27 -2.57
N ILE A 34 3.80 17.03 -2.08
CA ILE A 34 3.03 15.95 -2.68
C ILE A 34 1.59 16.44 -2.69
N ASP A 35 1.23 17.15 -3.75
CA ASP A 35 -0.15 17.52 -4.07
C ASP A 35 -0.85 16.22 -4.47
N ILE A 36 -1.31 15.49 -3.46
CA ILE A 36 -2.16 14.32 -3.64
C ILE A 36 -3.51 14.87 -4.07
N ASP A 37 -3.90 14.58 -5.31
CA ASP A 37 -5.28 14.80 -5.74
C ASP A 37 -6.19 13.88 -4.91
N PHE A 38 -6.79 14.44 -3.87
CA PHE A 38 -7.63 13.71 -2.93
C PHE A 38 -8.84 13.09 -3.60
N ASP A 39 -9.43 13.77 -4.59
CA ASP A 39 -10.66 13.31 -5.23
C ASP A 39 -10.37 12.15 -6.18
N GLU A 40 -9.28 12.22 -6.95
CA GLU A 40 -8.82 11.09 -7.76
C GLU A 40 -8.35 9.92 -6.89
N ALA A 41 -7.59 10.17 -5.82
CA ALA A 41 -7.18 9.13 -4.88
C ALA A 41 -8.39 8.44 -4.22
N PHE A 42 -9.43 9.21 -3.86
CA PHE A 42 -10.67 8.65 -3.32
C PHE A 42 -11.40 7.78 -4.34
N LYS A 43 -11.53 8.23 -5.60
CA LYS A 43 -12.12 7.43 -6.68
C LYS A 43 -11.36 6.11 -6.89
N ARG A 44 -10.02 6.15 -6.86
CA ARG A 44 -9.16 4.97 -6.94
C ARG A 44 -9.38 4.00 -5.78
N MET A 45 -9.47 4.53 -4.55
CA MET A 45 -9.75 3.74 -3.36
C MET A 45 -11.09 3.01 -3.45
N ILE A 46 -12.15 3.70 -3.89
CA ILE A 46 -13.47 3.09 -4.09
C ILE A 46 -13.40 1.97 -5.14
N ARG A 47 -12.64 2.16 -6.22
CA ARG A 47 -12.39 1.16 -7.27
C ARG A 47 -11.43 0.04 -6.85
N GLY A 48 -10.85 0.11 -5.64
CA GLY A 48 -9.87 -0.87 -5.15
C GLY A 48 -8.51 -0.81 -5.86
N ARG A 49 -8.17 0.32 -6.50
CA ARG A 49 -6.92 0.51 -7.25
C ARG A 49 -6.08 1.69 -6.71
N PRO A 50 -5.65 1.66 -5.43
CA PRO A 50 -4.81 2.72 -4.87
C PRO A 50 -3.44 2.78 -5.55
N GLN A 51 -2.92 3.98 -5.75
CA GLN A 51 -1.64 4.24 -6.41
C GLN A 51 -0.57 4.63 -5.39
N GLY A 52 0.59 3.96 -5.47
CA GLY A 52 1.70 4.19 -4.55
C GLY A 52 1.43 3.70 -3.12
N ASP A 53 2.37 3.97 -2.22
CA ASP A 53 2.35 3.43 -0.86
C ASP A 53 1.47 4.24 0.09
N ILE A 54 1.41 5.56 -0.11
CA ILE A 54 0.58 6.45 0.70
C ILE A 54 -0.91 6.08 0.56
N GLU A 55 -1.41 6.01 -0.68
CA GLU A 55 -2.81 5.65 -0.92
C GLU A 55 -3.11 4.22 -0.46
N TYR A 56 -2.13 3.31 -0.58
CA TYR A 56 -2.29 1.93 -0.15
C TYR A 56 -2.54 1.84 1.35
N TRP A 57 -1.65 2.42 2.17
CA TRP A 57 -1.79 2.36 3.61
C TRP A 57 -3.04 3.11 4.11
N ALA A 58 -3.36 4.24 3.48
CA ALA A 58 -4.63 4.92 3.73
C ALA A 58 -5.84 4.01 3.41
N THR A 59 -5.78 3.27 2.30
CA THR A 59 -6.84 2.34 1.89
C THR A 59 -6.93 1.12 2.81
N GLN A 60 -5.81 0.60 3.32
CA GLN A 60 -5.82 -0.49 4.30
C GLN A 60 -6.47 -0.06 5.62
N GLU A 61 -6.20 1.17 6.08
CA GLU A 61 -6.75 1.66 7.35
C GLU A 61 -8.25 1.94 7.27
N VAL A 62 -8.72 2.65 6.24
CA VAL A 62 -10.12 3.16 6.21
C VAL A 62 -10.95 2.68 5.02
N GLY A 63 -10.37 1.95 4.08
CA GLY A 63 -11.03 1.62 2.81
C GLY A 63 -12.24 0.70 2.95
N PHE A 64 -12.22 -0.25 3.89
CA PHE A 64 -13.38 -1.12 4.13
C PHE A 64 -14.57 -0.32 4.66
N GLU A 65 -14.35 0.53 5.66
CA GLU A 65 -15.40 1.35 6.24
C GLU A 65 -15.96 2.37 5.27
N CYS A 66 -15.08 3.03 4.50
CA CYS A 66 -15.47 4.01 3.49
C CYS A 66 -16.33 3.40 2.38
N ARG A 67 -16.13 2.12 2.04
CA ARG A 67 -16.91 1.42 1.00
C ARG A 67 -18.24 0.86 1.48
N ARG A 68 -18.37 0.50 2.76
CA ARG A 68 -19.54 -0.25 3.27
C ARG A 68 -20.48 0.51 4.20
N TYR A 69 -19.97 1.41 5.04
CA TYR A 69 -20.75 1.91 6.19
C TYR A 69 -20.93 3.43 6.23
N LEU A 70 -20.16 4.19 5.47
CA LEU A 70 -20.15 5.65 5.54
C LEU A 70 -20.88 6.28 4.35
N THR A 71 -21.57 7.39 4.61
CA THR A 71 -22.06 8.28 3.56
C THR A 71 -20.89 8.90 2.79
N ASN A 72 -21.10 9.26 1.52
CA ASN A 72 -20.01 9.69 0.63
C ASN A 72 -19.20 10.87 1.22
N GLU A 73 -19.86 11.86 1.80
CA GLU A 73 -19.18 13.00 2.45
C GLU A 73 -18.32 12.57 3.65
N LYS A 74 -18.85 11.72 4.53
CA LYS A 74 -18.11 11.23 5.70
C LYS A 74 -16.95 10.33 5.27
N ALA A 75 -17.14 9.51 4.25
CA ALA A 75 -16.09 8.67 3.66
C ALA A 75 -14.96 9.53 3.07
N ARG A 76 -15.29 10.59 2.31
CA ARG A 76 -14.31 11.54 1.77
C ARG A 76 -13.51 12.24 2.87
N ALA A 77 -14.19 12.75 3.90
CA ALA A 77 -13.52 13.40 5.02
C ALA A 77 -12.58 12.43 5.77
N LYS A 78 -13.02 11.19 6.00
CA LYS A 78 -12.23 10.16 6.68
C LYS A 78 -11.01 9.75 5.85
N TYR A 79 -11.19 9.53 4.55
CA TYR A 79 -10.11 9.17 3.65
C TYR A 79 -9.09 10.31 3.49
N ARG A 80 -9.54 11.57 3.41
CA ARG A 80 -8.65 12.75 3.39
C ARG A 80 -7.75 12.82 4.61
N LYS A 81 -8.30 12.56 5.81
CA LYS A 81 -7.51 12.48 7.06
C LYS A 81 -6.46 11.36 7.01
N ALA A 82 -6.84 10.18 6.53
CA ALA A 82 -5.92 9.05 6.40
C ALA A 82 -4.81 9.34 5.38
N LEU A 83 -5.13 9.91 4.22
CA LEU A 83 -4.14 10.30 3.22
C LEU A 83 -3.13 11.30 3.76
N LYS A 84 -3.60 12.33 4.49
CA LYS A 84 -2.70 13.31 5.11
C LYS A 84 -1.78 12.66 6.15
N LYS A 85 -2.31 11.79 7.00
CA LYS A 85 -1.53 11.03 7.98
C LYS A 85 -0.40 10.23 7.31
N TYR A 86 -0.68 9.55 6.22
CA TYR A 86 0.34 8.76 5.52
C TYR A 86 1.26 9.59 4.62
N SER A 87 0.81 10.75 4.12
CA SER A 87 1.71 11.69 3.44
C SER A 87 2.74 12.26 4.40
N ASP A 88 2.34 12.58 5.63
CA ASP A 88 3.24 13.11 6.66
C ASP A 88 4.25 12.04 7.09
N LYS A 89 3.81 10.79 7.24
CA LYS A 89 4.71 9.65 7.47
C LYS A 89 5.70 9.43 6.32
N ALA A 90 5.26 9.64 5.08
CA ALA A 90 6.13 9.55 3.90
C ALA A 90 7.22 10.61 3.92
N LYS A 91 6.84 11.86 4.22
CA LYS A 91 7.79 12.98 4.38
C LYS A 91 8.79 12.73 5.50
N ALA A 92 8.34 12.10 6.60
CA ALA A 92 9.19 11.69 7.71
C ALA A 92 10.02 10.41 7.44
N GLY A 93 9.88 9.75 6.28
CA GLY A 93 10.58 8.50 5.98
C GLY A 93 10.15 7.29 6.81
N SER A 94 9.01 7.37 7.51
CA SER A 94 8.48 6.34 8.43
C SER A 94 7.28 5.57 7.86
N LEU A 95 7.14 5.56 6.53
CA LEU A 95 6.12 4.78 5.84
C LEU A 95 6.34 3.28 6.11
N PRO A 96 5.30 2.51 6.47
CA PRO A 96 5.46 1.08 6.67
C PRO A 96 5.81 0.39 5.35
N ILE A 97 6.70 -0.61 5.41
CA ILE A 97 7.13 -1.36 4.22
C ILE A 97 6.03 -2.36 3.85
N ARG A 98 5.57 -2.32 2.60
CA ARG A 98 4.47 -3.16 2.07
C ARG A 98 4.71 -4.67 2.16
N ASN A 99 5.97 -5.10 2.12
CA ASN A 99 6.36 -6.50 1.90
C ASN A 99 7.19 -7.11 3.05
N LEU A 100 6.98 -6.70 4.30
CA LEU A 100 7.73 -7.27 5.44
C LEU A 100 7.65 -8.81 5.51
N ILE A 101 6.54 -9.41 5.09
CA ILE A 101 6.37 -10.88 5.06
C ILE A 101 7.25 -11.55 3.98
N GLN A 102 7.56 -10.87 2.89
CA GLN A 102 8.46 -11.42 1.86
C GLN A 102 9.93 -11.37 2.28
N LEU A 103 10.28 -10.42 3.16
CA LEU A 103 11.62 -10.22 3.72
C LEU A 103 11.87 -11.06 4.98
N ALA A 104 10.84 -11.71 5.54
CA ALA A 104 11.04 -12.66 6.62
C ALA A 104 11.98 -13.77 6.14
N ASP A 105 13.05 -14.03 6.88
CA ASP A 105 14.05 -15.01 6.52
C ASP A 105 13.42 -16.40 6.42
N LYS A 106 13.22 -16.86 5.17
CA LYS A 106 12.60 -18.15 4.85
C LYS A 106 13.57 -19.31 4.98
N SER A 107 14.81 -19.06 5.40
CA SER A 107 15.85 -20.08 5.62
C SER A 107 15.41 -21.20 6.56
N ASN A 108 14.52 -20.90 7.52
CA ASN A 108 13.99 -21.86 8.49
C ASN A 108 12.73 -22.62 8.01
N LEU A 109 12.21 -22.34 6.81
CA LEU A 109 11.07 -23.07 6.27
C LEU A 109 11.55 -24.38 5.66
N VAL A 110 10.98 -25.50 6.12
CA VAL A 110 11.23 -26.81 5.52
C VAL A 110 10.72 -26.78 4.07
N PRO A 111 11.58 -27.05 3.06
CA PRO A 111 11.14 -27.15 1.68
C PRO A 111 9.98 -28.13 1.55
N VAL A 112 9.00 -27.83 0.71
CA VAL A 112 7.81 -28.67 0.51
C VAL A 112 8.17 -30.10 0.12
N GLU A 113 9.31 -30.29 -0.54
CA GLU A 113 9.90 -31.58 -0.93
C GLU A 113 10.36 -32.43 0.26
N LYS A 114 10.67 -31.82 1.40
CA LYS A 114 11.13 -32.48 2.63
C LYS A 114 10.01 -32.70 3.65
N LEU A 115 8.78 -32.28 3.33
CA LEU A 115 7.63 -32.55 4.19
C LEU A 115 7.20 -34.00 4.02
N ASP A 116 7.10 -34.73 5.14
CA ASP A 116 6.61 -36.10 5.14
C ASP A 116 5.13 -36.11 4.76
N ARG A 117 4.81 -36.78 3.64
CA ARG A 117 3.43 -36.88 3.14
C ARG A 117 2.80 -38.12 3.78
N PRO A 118 1.70 -37.98 4.54
CA PRO A 118 1.10 -39.12 5.23
C PRO A 118 0.57 -40.14 4.23
N ASP A 119 0.78 -41.43 4.52
CA ASP A 119 0.31 -42.50 3.64
C ASP A 119 -1.22 -42.62 3.72
N PRO A 120 -1.94 -42.81 2.60
CA PRO A 120 -3.39 -42.99 2.60
C PRO A 120 -3.90 -44.09 3.54
N SER A 121 -3.09 -45.09 3.82
CA SER A 121 -3.40 -46.21 4.75
C SER A 121 -3.48 -45.80 6.22
N GLN A 122 -2.96 -44.63 6.59
CA GLN A 122 -3.06 -44.08 7.94
C GLN A 122 -4.45 -43.49 8.23
N PHE A 123 -5.31 -43.38 7.22
CA PHE A 123 -6.66 -42.83 7.35
C PHE A 123 -7.73 -43.89 7.09
N ASN A 124 -8.92 -43.68 7.65
CA ASN A 124 -10.07 -44.54 7.39
C ASN A 124 -10.34 -44.67 5.88
N GLN A 125 -10.59 -45.90 5.44
CA GLN A 125 -10.93 -46.21 4.05
C GLN A 125 -12.15 -45.38 3.62
N HIS A 126 -12.06 -44.77 2.43
CA HIS A 126 -13.04 -43.82 1.85
C HIS A 126 -13.16 -42.43 2.50
N SER A 127 -12.35 -42.09 3.51
CA SER A 127 -12.34 -40.74 4.07
C SER A 127 -11.84 -39.68 3.07
N VAL A 128 -12.23 -38.43 3.28
CA VAL A 128 -11.72 -37.27 2.51
C VAL A 128 -10.19 -37.18 2.65
N PHE A 129 -9.65 -37.47 3.84
CA PHE A 129 -8.21 -37.45 4.11
C PHE A 129 -7.46 -38.55 3.36
N ALA A 130 -7.98 -39.78 3.32
CA ALA A 130 -7.41 -40.87 2.51
C ALA A 130 -7.34 -40.50 1.02
N ARG A 131 -8.40 -39.85 0.49
CA ARG A 131 -8.45 -39.40 -0.91
C ARG A 131 -7.45 -38.28 -1.20
N ILE A 132 -7.33 -37.29 -0.31
CA ILE A 132 -6.37 -36.19 -0.46
C ILE A 132 -4.92 -36.71 -0.37
N ALA A 133 -4.63 -37.60 0.58
CA ALA A 133 -3.32 -38.25 0.70
C ALA A 133 -2.97 -39.04 -0.57
N ALA A 134 -3.93 -39.77 -1.15
CA ALA A 134 -3.71 -40.54 -2.37
C ALA A 134 -3.47 -39.65 -3.61
N LEU A 135 -4.10 -38.48 -3.67
CA LEU A 135 -3.83 -37.47 -4.69
C LEU A 135 -2.42 -36.87 -4.52
N GLY A 136 -2.03 -36.57 -3.28
CA GLY A 136 -0.69 -36.06 -2.95
C GLY A 136 0.45 -37.04 -3.24
N LYS A 137 0.18 -38.35 -3.38
CA LYS A 137 1.19 -39.36 -3.77
C LYS A 137 1.44 -39.42 -5.29
N ARG A 138 0.53 -38.88 -6.11
CA ARG A 138 0.59 -38.95 -7.59
C ARG A 138 1.27 -37.76 -8.26
N ALA A 139 1.61 -36.71 -7.51
CA ALA A 139 2.23 -35.47 -7.99
C ALA A 139 3.68 -35.37 -7.49
#